data_AF-A0A8J7DIG2-F1
#
_entry.id   AF-A0A8J7DIG2-F1
#
_cell.length_a   1.000
_cell.length_b   1.000
_cell.length_c   1.000
_cell.angle_alpha   90.00
_cell.angle_beta   90.00
_cell.angle_gamma   90.00
#
_symmetry.space_group_name_H-M   'P 1'
#
loop_
_entity.id
_entity.type
_entity.pdbx_description
1 polymer ?
#
loop_
_entity_poly.entity_id
_entity_poly.type
_entity_poly.pdbx_seq_one_letter_code
_entity_poly.pdbx_strand_id
1 'polypeptide(L)'
;MKSKEEELLDGQDEASKQHSSWTQALLATTAPSPQQISLSQLQQISPAALAYLGDAIYELYVRMSYLLPLQRPETYHRLVVAQVRAETQALHLRSLTPHLRQTELEIVRRGRNAATGRPKRVDPGIYQQATSLETLIGYLYLTDYQRLTELLQILHLEQQ
;
A
#
# COMPACT_ATOMS: atom_id res chain seq x y z
N MET A 1 -5.37 37.46 21.32
CA MET A 1 -6.41 36.93 20.41
C MET A 1 -5.68 36.56 19.12
N LYS A 2 -5.49 35.26 18.86
CA LYS A 2 -4.89 34.81 17.60
C LYS A 2 -5.85 35.14 16.46
N SER A 3 -5.31 35.56 15.32
CA SER A 3 -6.13 35.95 14.16
C SER A 3 -6.84 34.72 13.60
N LYS A 4 -8.03 34.93 13.04
CA LYS A 4 -8.91 33.90 12.48
C LYS A 4 -8.25 33.08 11.34
N GLU A 5 -7.13 33.56 10.81
CA GLU A 5 -6.28 32.89 9.82
C GLU A 5 -5.30 31.89 10.47
N GLU A 6 -4.78 32.16 11.69
CA GLU A 6 -3.94 31.21 12.44
C GLU A 6 -4.74 29.99 12.94
N GLU A 7 -6.00 30.16 13.34
CA GLU A 7 -6.89 29.03 13.70
C GLU A 7 -7.24 28.13 12.51
N LEU A 8 -7.28 28.68 11.29
CA LEU A 8 -7.61 27.93 10.08
C LEU A 8 -6.43 27.07 9.59
N LEU A 9 -5.19 27.55 9.79
CA LEU A 9 -3.95 26.83 9.49
C LEU A 9 -3.69 25.69 10.49
N ASP A 10 -3.96 25.92 11.78
CA ASP A 10 -3.75 24.93 12.85
C ASP A 10 -4.71 23.73 12.73
N GLY A 11 -5.94 23.96 12.24
CA GLY A 11 -6.94 22.90 12.04
C GLY A 11 -6.65 21.92 10.89
N GLN A 12 -5.89 22.35 9.87
CA GLN A 12 -5.50 21.48 8.75
C GLN A 12 -4.36 20.52 9.13
N ASP A 13 -3.41 21.00 9.94
CA ASP A 13 -2.31 20.18 10.46
C ASP A 13 -2.76 19.13 11.48
N GLU A 14 -3.75 19.46 12.33
CA GLU A 14 -4.33 18.51 13.28
C GLU A 14 -5.19 17.43 12.60
N ALA A 15 -5.95 17.78 11.55
CA ALA A 15 -6.73 16.80 10.78
C ALA A 15 -5.82 15.79 10.05
N SER A 16 -4.70 16.25 9.50
CA SER A 16 -3.67 15.40 8.89
C SER A 16 -3.02 14.44 9.90
N LYS A 17 -2.70 14.93 11.12
CA LYS A 17 -2.15 14.11 12.21
C LYS A 17 -3.15 13.08 12.75
N GLN A 18 -4.42 13.46 12.93
CA GLN A 18 -5.48 12.54 13.39
C GLN A 18 -5.78 11.44 12.36
N HIS A 19 -5.79 11.80 11.07
CA HIS A 19 -5.97 10.84 9.99
C HIS A 19 -4.84 9.80 9.94
N SER A 20 -3.58 10.23 10.16
CA SER A 20 -2.43 9.34 10.31
C SER A 20 -2.53 8.45 11.56
N SER A 21 -2.97 8.99 12.70
CA SER A 21 -3.09 8.22 13.95
C SER A 21 -4.18 7.13 13.90
N TRP A 22 -5.33 7.39 13.28
CA TRP A 22 -6.42 6.43 13.21
C TRP A 22 -6.15 5.31 12.18
N THR A 23 -5.56 5.65 11.04
CA THR A 23 -5.11 4.64 10.05
C THR A 23 -4.05 3.73 10.66
N GLN A 24 -3.11 4.26 11.46
CA GLN A 24 -2.14 3.48 12.21
C GLN A 24 -2.80 2.50 13.21
N ALA A 25 -3.77 2.97 13.99
CA ALA A 25 -4.45 2.13 14.99
C ALA A 25 -5.23 0.95 14.34
N LEU A 26 -5.87 1.18 13.20
CA LEU A 26 -6.56 0.12 12.45
C LEU A 26 -5.61 -0.85 11.76
N LEU A 27 -4.50 -0.35 11.20
CA LEU A 27 -3.44 -1.23 10.69
C LEU A 27 -2.94 -2.14 11.82
N ALA A 28 -2.62 -1.58 12.99
CA ALA A 28 -2.22 -2.38 14.16
C ALA A 28 -3.25 -3.46 14.56
N THR A 29 -4.56 -3.23 14.32
CA THR A 29 -5.64 -4.17 14.63
C THR A 29 -5.86 -5.24 13.54
N THR A 30 -5.49 -4.93 12.29
CA THR A 30 -5.54 -5.88 11.16
C THR A 30 -4.26 -6.68 11.00
N ALA A 31 -3.26 -6.43 11.84
CA ALA A 31 -2.08 -7.29 11.95
C ALA A 31 -2.54 -8.75 12.08
N PRO A 32 -2.00 -9.67 11.27
CA PRO A 32 -2.38 -11.06 11.38
C PRO A 32 -2.09 -11.54 12.81
N SER A 33 -3.06 -12.23 13.42
CA SER A 33 -2.83 -13.04 14.62
C SER A 33 -1.57 -13.87 14.37
N PRO A 34 -0.66 -14.07 15.36
CA PRO A 34 0.62 -14.75 15.16
C PRO A 34 0.43 -16.25 14.86
N GLN A 35 -0.08 -16.55 13.67
CA GLN A 35 0.08 -17.82 13.00
C GLN A 35 1.48 -17.74 12.41
N GLN A 36 2.46 -18.27 13.16
CA GLN A 36 3.85 -18.29 12.75
C GLN A 36 4.00 -19.14 11.49
N ILE A 37 3.87 -18.50 10.32
CA ILE A 37 4.20 -19.13 9.05
C ILE A 37 5.68 -19.50 9.11
N SER A 38 6.00 -20.79 9.01
CA SER A 38 7.39 -21.24 8.98
C SER A 38 8.08 -20.79 7.69
N LEU A 39 9.41 -20.65 7.73
CA LEU A 39 10.20 -20.29 6.55
C LEU A 39 9.99 -21.26 5.38
N SER A 40 9.80 -22.55 5.66
CA SER A 40 9.53 -23.57 4.64
C SER A 40 8.17 -23.37 3.98
N GLN A 41 7.13 -23.05 4.75
CA GLN A 41 5.81 -22.70 4.20
C GLN A 41 5.88 -21.43 3.36
N LEU A 42 6.57 -20.39 3.84
CA LEU A 42 6.73 -19.13 3.12
C LEU A 42 7.42 -19.31 1.76
N GLN A 43 8.42 -20.20 1.67
CA GLN A 43 9.11 -20.50 0.41
C GLN A 43 8.24 -21.23 -0.60
N GLN A 44 7.20 -21.96 -0.16
CA GLN A 44 6.26 -22.65 -1.04
C GLN A 44 5.20 -21.72 -1.62
N ILE A 45 4.97 -20.54 -1.02
CA ILE A 45 4.01 -19.57 -1.54
C ILE A 45 4.58 -18.98 -2.84
N SER A 46 3.80 -19.12 -3.91
CA SER A 46 4.18 -18.56 -5.22
C SER A 46 4.12 -17.03 -5.19
N PRO A 47 4.95 -16.33 -5.98
CA PRO A 47 4.86 -14.87 -6.06
C PRO A 47 3.48 -14.38 -6.51
N ALA A 48 2.79 -15.13 -7.38
CA ALA A 48 1.42 -14.82 -7.79
C ALA A 48 0.42 -14.91 -6.63
N ALA A 49 0.57 -15.88 -5.73
CA ALA A 49 -0.27 -15.97 -4.53
C ALA A 49 0.02 -14.84 -3.53
N LEU A 50 1.29 -14.44 -3.40
CA LEU A 50 1.66 -13.25 -2.61
C LEU A 50 1.07 -11.97 -3.21
N ALA A 51 1.14 -11.81 -4.53
CA ALA A 51 0.54 -10.67 -5.22
C ALA A 51 -0.99 -10.63 -5.02
N TYR A 52 -1.67 -11.77 -5.16
CA TYR A 52 -3.10 -11.87 -4.89
C TYR A 52 -3.48 -11.40 -3.48
N LEU A 53 -2.71 -11.80 -2.46
CA LEU A 53 -2.93 -11.32 -1.09
C LEU A 53 -2.60 -9.82 -0.95
N GLY A 54 -1.47 -9.40 -1.52
CA GLY A 54 -0.99 -8.02 -1.39
C GLY A 54 -1.86 -7.00 -2.09
N ASP A 55 -2.51 -7.37 -3.20
CA ASP A 55 -3.53 -6.54 -3.87
C ASP A 55 -4.68 -6.20 -2.90
N ALA A 56 -5.22 -7.19 -2.20
CA ALA A 56 -6.28 -6.97 -1.22
C ALA A 56 -5.84 -6.10 -0.03
N ILE A 57 -4.61 -6.30 0.47
CA ILE A 57 -4.05 -5.50 1.56
C ILE A 57 -3.80 -4.06 1.12
N TYR A 58 -3.28 -3.87 -0.10
CA TYR A 58 -3.03 -2.55 -0.66
C TYR A 58 -4.34 -1.78 -0.90
N GLU A 59 -5.35 -2.42 -1.49
CA GLU A 59 -6.69 -1.87 -1.68
C GLU A 59 -7.31 -1.43 -0.35
N LEU A 60 -7.19 -2.26 0.70
CA LEU A 60 -7.70 -1.93 2.03
C LEU A 60 -7.00 -0.70 2.62
N TYR A 61 -5.67 -0.64 2.54
CA TYR A 61 -4.88 0.50 2.99
C TYR A 61 -5.31 1.80 2.30
N VAL A 62 -5.46 1.76 0.97
CA VAL A 62 -5.90 2.91 0.18
C VAL A 62 -7.32 3.33 0.58
N ARG A 63 -8.26 2.40 0.71
CA ARG A 63 -9.63 2.70 1.13
C ARG A 63 -9.70 3.34 2.51
N MET A 64 -8.92 2.83 3.46
CA MET A 64 -8.83 3.39 4.80
C MET A 64 -8.30 4.83 4.78
N SER A 65 -7.32 5.11 3.90
CA SER A 65 -6.71 6.44 3.75
C SER A 65 -7.62 7.48 3.11
N TYR A 66 -8.79 7.09 2.61
CA TYR A 66 -9.79 8.03 2.09
C TYR A 66 -11.11 7.99 2.85
N LEU A 67 -11.23 7.15 3.88
CA LEU A 67 -12.51 6.94 4.57
C LEU A 67 -12.94 8.18 5.36
N LEU A 68 -11.98 8.99 5.83
CA LEU A 68 -12.23 10.21 6.57
C LEU A 68 -11.56 11.41 5.89
N PRO A 69 -12.20 12.59 5.88
CA PRO A 69 -13.58 12.84 6.32
C PRO A 69 -14.60 12.18 5.38
N LEU A 70 -15.87 12.07 5.82
CA LEU A 70 -16.91 11.42 5.04
C LEU A 70 -17.13 12.11 3.68
N GLN A 71 -17.13 11.32 2.61
CA GLN A 71 -17.35 11.73 1.23
C GLN A 71 -18.55 11.02 0.59
N ARG A 72 -18.93 11.46 -0.62
CA ARG A 72 -19.90 10.75 -1.45
C ARG A 72 -19.29 9.44 -2.00
N PRO A 73 -20.10 8.37 -2.21
CA PRO A 73 -19.63 7.09 -2.76
C PRO A 73 -18.77 7.21 -4.03
N GLU A 74 -19.14 8.11 -4.94
CA GLU A 74 -18.45 8.33 -6.21
C GLU A 74 -17.04 8.92 -6.00
N THR A 75 -16.87 9.74 -4.96
CA THR A 75 -15.57 10.31 -4.59
C THR A 75 -14.63 9.22 -4.06
N TYR A 76 -15.11 8.33 -3.17
CA TYR A 76 -14.28 7.22 -2.70
C TYR A 76 -13.83 6.33 -3.86
N HIS A 77 -14.77 5.94 -4.74
CA HIS A 77 -14.43 5.10 -5.89
C HIS A 77 -13.37 5.76 -6.78
N ARG A 78 -13.55 7.04 -7.13
CA ARG A 78 -12.59 7.78 -7.97
C ARG A 78 -11.20 7.84 -7.34
N LEU A 79 -11.11 8.20 -6.06
CA LEU A 79 -9.83 8.32 -5.34
C LEU A 79 -9.13 6.96 -5.22
N VAL A 80 -9.87 5.91 -4.85
CA VAL A 80 -9.33 4.57 -4.72
C VAL A 80 -8.82 4.06 -6.07
N VAL A 81 -9.64 4.11 -7.13
CA VAL A 81 -9.25 3.67 -8.49
C VAL A 81 -8.00 4.40 -9.01
N ALA A 82 -7.87 5.69 -8.71
CA ALA A 82 -6.69 6.47 -9.10
C ALA A 82 -5.40 5.94 -8.46
N GLN A 83 -5.47 5.36 -7.26
CA GLN A 83 -4.32 4.80 -6.54
C GLN A 83 -4.06 3.33 -6.88
N VAL A 84 -5.10 2.53 -7.05
CA VAL A 84 -4.98 1.06 -7.21
C VAL A 84 -4.74 0.60 -8.64
N ARG A 85 -4.83 1.49 -9.63
CA ARG A 85 -4.45 1.19 -11.01
C ARG A 85 -2.95 0.88 -11.14
N ALA A 86 -2.60 0.05 -12.12
CA ALA A 86 -1.24 -0.45 -12.32
C ALA A 86 -0.19 0.66 -12.51
N GLU A 87 -0.55 1.75 -13.18
CA GLU A 87 0.34 2.89 -13.41
C GLU A 87 0.78 3.55 -12.10
N THR A 88 -0.17 3.74 -11.18
CA THR A 88 0.08 4.37 -9.88
C THR A 88 0.81 3.40 -8.95
N GLN A 89 0.45 2.12 -8.95
CA GLN A 89 1.21 1.09 -8.24
C GLN A 89 2.68 1.02 -8.72
N ALA A 90 2.92 1.15 -10.02
CA ALA A 90 4.28 1.21 -10.55
C ALA A 90 5.05 2.45 -10.09
N LEU A 91 4.38 3.60 -9.92
CA LEU A 91 4.96 4.81 -9.32
C LEU A 91 5.31 4.59 -7.85
N HIS A 92 4.41 3.98 -7.08
CA HIS A 92 4.63 3.65 -5.67
C HIS A 92 5.80 2.70 -5.46
N LEU A 93 5.94 1.66 -6.29
CA LEU A 93 7.11 0.79 -6.20
C LEU A 93 8.41 1.55 -6.46
N ARG A 94 8.42 2.47 -7.45
CA ARG A 94 9.58 3.31 -7.72
C ARG A 94 9.93 4.21 -6.54
N SER A 95 8.94 4.81 -5.87
CA SER A 95 9.20 5.65 -4.69
C SER A 95 9.68 4.83 -3.50
N LEU A 96 9.24 3.58 -3.34
CA LEU A 96 9.70 2.71 -2.25
C LEU A 96 11.10 2.13 -2.48
N THR A 97 11.50 1.91 -3.74
CA THR A 97 12.75 1.21 -4.10
C THR A 97 14.00 1.69 -3.34
N PRO A 98 14.24 3.01 -3.16
CA PRO A 98 15.40 3.50 -2.40
C PRO A 98 15.41 3.12 -0.91
N HIS A 99 14.25 2.76 -0.36
CA HIS A 99 14.08 2.42 1.05
C HIS A 99 14.09 0.91 1.31
N LEU A 100 14.14 0.08 0.26
CA LEU A 100 14.04 -1.38 0.38
C LEU A 100 15.38 -2.01 0.80
N ARG A 101 15.26 -3.03 1.65
CA ARG A 101 16.37 -3.92 2.01
C ARG A 101 16.67 -4.87 0.85
N GLN A 102 17.88 -5.45 0.84
CA GLN A 102 18.28 -6.40 -0.22
C GLN A 102 17.34 -7.61 -0.34
N THR A 103 16.81 -8.10 0.77
CA THR A 103 15.83 -9.20 0.81
C THR A 103 14.50 -8.79 0.18
N GLU A 104 14.03 -7.56 0.43
CA GLU A 104 12.80 -6.98 -0.12
C GLU A 104 12.93 -6.76 -1.64
N LEU A 105 14.10 -6.32 -2.12
CA LEU A 105 14.40 -6.19 -3.55
C LEU A 105 14.36 -7.54 -4.28
N GLU A 106 14.76 -8.63 -3.63
CA GLU A 106 14.65 -9.96 -4.19
C GLU A 106 13.19 -10.41 -4.33
N ILE A 107 12.32 -10.07 -3.37
CA ILE A 107 10.87 -10.31 -3.47
C ILE A 107 10.27 -9.52 -4.64
N VAL A 108 10.64 -8.25 -4.79
CA VAL A 108 10.25 -7.41 -5.94
C VAL A 108 10.66 -8.07 -7.26
N ARG A 109 11.91 -8.57 -7.34
CA ARG A 109 12.41 -9.29 -8.54
C ARG A 109 11.60 -10.55 -8.83
N ARG A 110 11.22 -11.32 -7.81
CA ARG A 110 10.38 -12.53 -7.95
C ARG A 110 8.98 -12.18 -8.46
N GLY A 111 8.36 -11.12 -7.94
CA GLY A 111 7.07 -10.62 -8.41
C GLY A 111 7.11 -10.24 -9.89
N ARG A 112 8.13 -9.48 -10.30
CA ARG A 112 8.35 -9.08 -11.70
C ARG A 112 8.41 -10.26 -12.65
N ASN A 113 9.12 -11.32 -12.27
CA ASN A 113 9.30 -12.50 -13.10
C ASN A 113 8.04 -13.38 -13.16
N ALA A 114 7.16 -13.30 -12.16
CA ALA A 114 5.91 -14.05 -12.10
C ALA A 114 4.73 -13.36 -12.80
N ALA A 115 4.86 -12.07 -13.14
CA ALA A 115 3.87 -11.29 -13.85
C ALA A 115 3.71 -11.77 -15.31
N THR A 116 2.99 -12.89 -15.47
CA THR A 116 2.66 -13.52 -16.75
C THR A 116 1.16 -13.36 -17.03
N GLY A 117 0.74 -13.41 -18.31
CA GLY A 117 -0.69 -13.35 -18.65
C GLY A 117 -1.32 -11.95 -18.70
N ARG A 118 -0.53 -10.91 -18.96
CA ARG A 118 -0.92 -9.49 -18.94
C ARG A 118 -2.24 -9.14 -19.66
N PRO A 119 -2.99 -8.13 -19.19
CA PRO A 119 -4.03 -7.48 -19.97
C PRO A 119 -3.46 -6.85 -21.25
N LYS A 120 -4.14 -7.00 -22.39
CA LYS A 120 -3.67 -6.46 -23.70
C LYS A 120 -3.43 -4.95 -23.72
N ARG A 121 -4.02 -4.20 -22.78
CA ARG A 121 -4.05 -2.73 -22.77
C ARG A 121 -3.05 -2.08 -21.81
N VAL A 122 -2.35 -2.86 -20.98
CA VAL A 122 -1.37 -2.34 -20.01
C VAL A 122 0.04 -2.60 -20.52
N ASP A 123 0.90 -1.60 -20.42
CA ASP A 123 2.32 -1.76 -20.72
C ASP A 123 2.90 -2.90 -19.87
N PRO A 124 3.65 -3.85 -20.46
CA PRO A 124 4.12 -5.01 -19.73
C PRO A 124 5.08 -4.64 -18.59
N GLY A 125 5.86 -3.57 -18.73
CA GLY A 125 6.71 -3.06 -17.66
C GLY A 125 5.88 -2.48 -16.51
N ILE A 126 4.82 -1.74 -16.81
CA ILE A 126 3.90 -1.21 -15.77
C ILE A 126 3.22 -2.36 -15.01
N TYR A 127 2.67 -3.34 -15.73
CA TYR A 127 2.03 -4.50 -15.11
C TYR A 127 3.01 -5.27 -14.22
N GLN A 128 4.23 -5.50 -14.71
CA GLN A 128 5.31 -6.13 -13.94
C GLN A 128 5.64 -5.38 -12.65
N GLN A 129 5.69 -4.05 -12.70
CA GLN A 129 5.97 -3.23 -11.51
C GLN A 129 4.80 -3.28 -10.52
N ALA A 130 3.56 -3.18 -10.99
CA ALA A 130 2.38 -3.31 -10.12
C ALA A 130 2.35 -4.66 -9.40
N THR A 131 2.48 -5.78 -10.13
CA THR A 131 2.55 -7.12 -9.53
C THR A 131 3.72 -7.26 -8.56
N SER A 132 4.84 -6.58 -8.80
CA SER A 132 5.98 -6.60 -7.88
C SER A 132 5.67 -5.88 -6.56
N LEU A 133 4.94 -4.76 -6.60
CA LEU A 133 4.46 -4.06 -5.42
C LEU A 133 3.52 -4.97 -4.60
N GLU A 134 2.52 -5.54 -5.26
CA GLU A 134 1.55 -6.46 -4.65
C GLU A 134 2.28 -7.64 -3.99
N THR A 135 3.25 -8.25 -4.69
CA THR A 135 4.06 -9.35 -4.15
C THR A 135 4.82 -8.94 -2.87
N LEU A 136 5.43 -7.75 -2.87
CA LEU A 136 6.16 -7.22 -1.72
C LEU A 136 5.21 -6.99 -0.52
N ILE A 137 4.05 -6.39 -0.76
CA ILE A 137 3.05 -6.12 0.28
C ILE A 137 2.55 -7.43 0.89
N GLY A 138 2.19 -8.41 0.07
CA GLY A 138 1.75 -9.72 0.54
C GLY A 138 2.83 -10.46 1.34
N TYR A 139 4.10 -10.36 0.92
CA TYR A 139 5.23 -10.93 1.66
C TYR A 139 5.40 -10.28 3.04
N LEU A 140 5.44 -8.95 3.10
CA LEU A 140 5.65 -8.23 4.36
C LEU A 140 4.48 -8.40 5.32
N TYR A 141 3.25 -8.46 4.81
CA TYR A 141 2.07 -8.75 5.63
C TYR A 141 2.22 -10.07 6.42
N LEU A 142 2.83 -11.09 5.81
CA LEU A 142 3.02 -12.41 6.42
C LEU A 142 4.27 -12.53 7.30
N THR A 143 5.23 -11.62 7.16
CA THR A 143 6.59 -11.80 7.73
C THR A 143 7.02 -10.69 8.66
N ASP A 144 6.63 -9.45 8.37
CA ASP A 144 7.06 -8.26 9.09
C ASP A 144 6.02 -7.15 8.89
N TYR A 145 4.91 -7.25 9.64
CA TYR A 145 3.80 -6.31 9.55
C TYR A 145 4.22 -4.88 9.91
N GLN A 146 5.15 -4.73 10.85
CA GLN A 146 5.69 -3.42 11.21
C GLN A 146 6.45 -2.80 10.04
N ARG A 147 7.27 -3.57 9.34
CA ARG A 147 7.94 -3.10 8.13
C ARG A 147 6.97 -2.77 7.00
N LEU A 148 5.88 -3.53 6.86
CA LEU A 148 4.81 -3.19 5.92
C LEU A 148 4.25 -1.80 6.21
N THR A 149 3.87 -1.51 7.46
CA THR A 149 3.28 -0.22 7.81
C THR A 149 4.26 0.93 7.62
N GLU A 150 5.54 0.75 7.95
CA GLU A 150 6.61 1.73 7.67
C GLU A 150 6.68 2.09 6.19
N LEU A 151 6.68 1.09 5.29
CA LEU A 151 6.76 1.34 3.86
C LEU A 151 5.48 1.97 3.31
N LEU A 152 4.30 1.54 3.76
CA LEU A 152 3.03 2.13 3.31
C LEU A 152 2.94 3.62 3.67
N GLN A 153 3.46 4.04 4.82
CA GLN A 153 3.49 5.45 5.24
C GLN A 153 4.37 6.35 4.37
N ILE A 154 5.31 5.79 3.59
CA ILE A 154 6.14 6.55 2.64
C ILE A 154 5.35 6.88 1.36
N LEU A 155 4.26 6.16 1.10
CA LEU A 155 3.46 6.36 -0.11
C LEU A 155 2.74 7.71 -0.08
N HIS A 156 2.88 8.45 -1.17
CA HIS A 156 2.18 9.71 -1.39
C HIS A 156 0.89 9.41 -2.15
N LEU A 157 -0.20 9.23 -1.41
CA LEU A 157 -1.52 9.09 -2.00
C LEU A 157 -2.03 10.48 -2.45
N GLU A 158 -2.63 10.56 -3.63
CA GLU A 158 -3.15 11.83 -4.16
C GLU A 158 -4.17 12.43 -3.18
N GLN A 159 -3.90 13.66 -2.74
CA GLN A 159 -4.85 14.42 -1.93
C GLN A 159 -5.80 15.22 -2.83
N GLN A 160 -6.97 15.54 -2.28
CA GLN A 160 -8.03 16.31 -2.98
C GLN A 160 -7.56 17.70 -3.41
#